data_AF-A0A7C1W2M0-F1
#
_entry.id   AF-A0A7C1W2M0-F1
#
_cell.length_a   1.000
_cell.length_b   1.000
_cell.length_c   1.000
_cell.angle_alpha   90.00
_cell.angle_beta   90.00
_cell.angle_gamma   90.00
#
_symmetry.space_group_name_H-M   'P 1'
#
loop_
_entity.id
_entity.type
_entity.pdbx_description
1 polymer ?
#
loop_
_entity_poly.entity_id
_entity_poly.type
_entity_poly.pdbx_seq_one_letter_code
_entity_poly.pdbx_strand_id
1 'polypeptide(L)'
;MIIPCSAGTYSSYIDPYGNVYPCTQWNFKFGNLKENSFKEIWWSKKAEKVRELIKNGKCPNCWTPCEAQPSWVMNFGIIKGWW
;
A
#
# COMPACT_ATOMS: atom_id res chain seq x y z
N MET A 1 -3.43 10.42 8.66
CA MET A 1 -2.51 11.33 7.94
C MET A 1 -3.35 12.42 7.26
N ILE A 2 -2.91 13.68 7.21
CA ILE A 2 -3.64 14.76 6.50
C ILE A 2 -3.71 14.49 4.99
N ILE A 3 -2.63 13.95 4.43
CA ILE A 3 -2.55 13.54 3.03
C ILE A 3 -2.95 12.05 2.93
N PRO A 4 -3.78 11.65 1.94
CA PRO A 4 -4.13 10.25 1.74
C PRO A 4 -2.90 9.38 1.52
N CYS A 5 -2.78 8.31 2.32
CA CYS A 5 -1.67 7.37 2.20
C CYS A 5 -1.76 6.58 0.89
N SER A 6 -0.66 6.51 0.15
CA SER A 6 -0.53 5.80 -1.13
C SER A 6 -0.15 4.32 -1.01
N ALA A 7 0.11 3.85 0.22
CA ALA A 7 0.42 2.46 0.55
C ALA A 7 -0.65 1.50 0.03
N GLY A 8 -0.22 0.36 -0.53
CA GLY A 8 -1.11 -0.65 -1.09
C GLY A 8 -1.75 -0.29 -2.44
N THR A 9 -1.46 0.90 -2.98
CA THR A 9 -1.87 1.34 -4.33
C THR A 9 -0.66 1.57 -5.22
N TYR A 10 0.31 2.35 -4.75
CA TYR A 10 1.54 2.68 -5.48
C TYR A 10 2.80 2.02 -4.91
N SER A 11 2.75 1.56 -3.67
CA SER A 11 3.84 0.86 -2.99
C SER A 11 3.32 -0.41 -2.32
N SER A 12 4.18 -1.42 -2.24
CA SER A 12 3.91 -2.68 -1.53
C SER A 12 5.09 -3.03 -0.65
N TYR A 13 4.83 -3.69 0.47
CA TYR A 13 5.86 -4.34 1.28
C TYR A 13 5.76 -5.86 1.10
N ILE A 14 6.89 -6.51 0.86
CA ILE A 14 6.98 -7.96 0.74
C ILE A 14 8.01 -8.44 1.76
N ASP A 15 7.60 -9.35 2.64
CA ASP A 15 8.51 -9.92 3.64
C ASP A 15 9.36 -11.07 3.06
N PRO A 16 10.41 -11.53 3.77
CA PRO A 16 11.26 -12.64 3.32
C PRO A 16 10.53 -13.97 3.13
N TYR A 17 9.33 -14.12 3.69
CA TYR A 17 8.50 -15.33 3.57
C TYR A 17 7.56 -15.26 2.35
N GLY A 18 7.58 -14.15 1.60
CA GLY A 18 6.74 -13.92 0.42
C GLY A 18 5.36 -13.38 0.74
N ASN A 19 5.08 -12.95 1.97
CA ASN A 19 3.82 -12.30 2.31
C ASN A 19 3.81 -10.87 1.77
N VAL A 20 2.71 -10.49 1.12
CA VAL A 20 2.51 -9.16 0.54
C VAL A 20 1.63 -8.32 1.47
N TYR A 21 2.04 -7.09 1.72
CA TYR A 21 1.39 -6.12 2.61
C TYR A 21 1.26 -4.75 1.92
N PRO A 22 0.35 -3.88 2.39
CA PRO A 22 0.29 -2.51 1.91
C PRO A 22 1.51 -1.67 2.31
N CYS A 23 2.04 -1.88 3.53
CA CYS A 23 3.18 -1.18 4.09
C CYS A 23 3.79 -1.99 5.25
N THR A 24 4.89 -1.51 5.83
CA THR A 24 5.55 -2.14 6.99
C THR A 24 4.84 -1.90 8.32
N GLN A 25 3.97 -0.90 8.39
CA GLN A 25 3.37 -0.44 9.65
C GLN A 25 2.05 -1.14 9.99
N TRP A 26 1.45 -1.83 9.03
CA TRP A 26 0.14 -2.45 9.21
C TRP A 26 0.16 -3.91 8.83
N ASN A 27 -0.05 -4.79 9.82
CA ASN A 27 0.03 -6.24 9.67
C ASN A 27 -1.23 -6.85 8.99
N PHE A 28 -1.77 -6.19 7.97
CA PHE A 28 -2.83 -6.71 7.12
C PHE A 28 -2.24 -7.28 5.84
N LYS A 29 -2.03 -8.60 5.82
CA LYS A 29 -1.51 -9.33 4.66
C LYS A 29 -2.52 -9.36 3.50
N PHE A 30 -2.13 -8.97 2.30
CA PHE A 30 -2.89 -9.17 1.06
C PHE A 30 -2.90 -10.64 0.64
N GLY A 31 -1.74 -11.30 0.66
CA GLY A 31 -1.60 -12.71 0.26
C GLY A 31 -0.16 -13.19 0.41
N ASN A 32 0.17 -14.37 -0.11
CA ASN A 32 1.53 -14.90 -0.14
C ASN A 32 1.92 -15.34 -1.58
N LEU A 33 3.12 -14.94 -2.01
CA LEU A 33 3.65 -15.21 -3.36
C LEU A 33 3.93 -16.68 -3.65
N LYS A 34 3.98 -17.53 -2.63
CA LYS A 34 4.09 -18.99 -2.78
C LYS A 34 2.76 -19.63 -3.17
N GLU A 35 1.64 -18.94 -2.95
CA GLU A 35 0.28 -19.45 -3.19
C GLU A 35 -0.34 -18.83 -4.45
N ASN A 36 -0.12 -17.53 -4.69
CA ASN A 36 -0.70 -16.80 -5.80
C ASN A 36 0.32 -15.86 -6.44
N SER A 37 0.11 -15.52 -7.71
CA SER A 37 0.90 -14.50 -8.38
C SER A 37 0.70 -13.13 -7.72
N PHE A 38 1.69 -12.25 -7.80
CA PHE A 38 1.57 -10.88 -7.28
C PHE A 38 0.33 -10.17 -7.84
N LYS A 39 0.03 -10.35 -9.13
CA LYS A 39 -1.13 -9.74 -9.79
C LYS A 39 -2.46 -10.18 -9.16
N GLU A 40 -2.63 -11.47 -8.89
CA GLU A 40 -3.84 -12.02 -8.25
C GLU A 40 -3.99 -11.49 -6.82
N ILE A 41 -2.89 -11.43 -6.06
CA ILE A 41 -2.88 -10.89 -4.70
C ILE A 41 -3.24 -9.40 -4.72
N TRP A 42 -2.61 -8.64 -5.61
CA TRP A 42 -2.72 -7.19 -5.70
C TRP A 42 -4.11 -6.72 -6.11
N TRP A 43 -4.77 -7.47 -6.99
CA TRP A 43 -6.13 -7.19 -7.47
C TRP A 43 -7.21 -8.03 -6.78
N SER A 44 -6.87 -8.69 -5.66
CA SER A 44 -7.85 -9.43 -4.87
C SER A 44 -8.86 -8.51 -4.18
N LYS A 45 -10.07 -9.03 -3.92
CA LYS A 45 -11.09 -8.34 -3.10
C LYS A 45 -10.57 -7.95 -1.72
N LYS A 46 -9.64 -8.75 -1.17
CA LYS A 46 -9.00 -8.46 0.11
C LYS A 46 -8.12 -7.22 0.02
N ALA A 47 -7.26 -7.12 -0.99
CA ALA A 47 -6.41 -5.95 -1.20
C ALA A 47 -7.24 -4.69 -1.48
N GLU A 48 -8.32 -4.80 -2.24
CA GLU A 48 -9.27 -3.70 -2.47
C GLU A 48 -9.90 -3.18 -1.17
N LYS A 49 -10.46 -4.07 -0.34
CA LYS A 49 -11.02 -3.70 0.96
C LYS A 49 -9.98 -3.02 1.87
N VAL A 50 -8.74 -3.51 1.85
CA VAL A 50 -7.68 -2.90 2.67
C VAL A 50 -7.29 -1.51 2.14
N ARG A 51 -7.24 -1.30 0.82
CA ARG A 51 -7.04 0.03 0.22
C ARG A 51 -8.15 1.01 0.61
N GLU A 52 -9.41 0.57 0.64
CA GLU A 52 -10.53 1.41 1.12
C GLU A 52 -10.35 1.81 2.59
N LEU A 53 -9.91 0.88 3.44
CA LEU A 53 -9.62 1.18 4.84
C LEU A 53 -8.49 2.21 4.99
N ILE A 54 -7.42 2.10 4.18
CA ILE A 54 -6.32 3.08 4.16
C ILE A 54 -6.83 4.45 3.73
N LYS A 55 -7.60 4.51 2.63
CA LYS A 55 -8.18 5.76 2.12
C LYS A 55 -9.08 6.45 3.13
N ASN A 56 -9.80 5.67 3.93
CA ASN A 56 -10.69 6.17 5.00
C ASN A 56 -9.96 6.39 6.35
N GLY A 57 -8.63 6.34 6.37
CA GLY A 57 -7.83 6.60 7.58
C GLY A 57 -8.00 5.56 8.69
N LYS A 58 -8.44 4.34 8.35
CA LYS A 58 -8.65 3.22 9.30
C LYS A 58 -7.40 2.36 9.51
N CYS A 59 -6.27 2.74 8.91
CA CYS A 59 -4.96 2.17 9.22
C CYS A 59 -4.33 2.88 10.45
N PRO A 60 -3.15 2.45 10.95
CA PRO A 60 -2.48 3.06 12.10
C PRO A 60 -2.08 4.54 11.93
N ASN A 61 -2.31 5.16 10.76
CA ASN A 61 -2.03 6.56 10.50
C ASN A 61 -0.57 6.98 10.79
N CYS A 62 0.38 6.12 10.42
CA CYS A 62 1.81 6.37 10.59
C CYS A 62 2.34 7.55 9.77
N TRP A 63 3.55 8.02 10.11
CA TRP A 63 4.29 9.06 9.39
C TRP A 63 5.75 8.62 9.16
N THR A 64 5.93 7.42 8.61
CA THR A 64 7.28 6.99 8.22
C THR A 64 7.67 7.67 6.91
N PRO A 65 8.95 8.04 6.70
CA PRO A 65 9.39 8.64 5.44
C PRO A 65 9.01 7.80 4.22
N CYS A 66 9.12 6.47 4.34
CA CYS A 66 8.74 5.50 3.31
C CYS A 66 7.28 5.61 2.85
N GLU A 67 6.36 6.06 3.70
CA GLU A 67 4.95 6.23 3.32
C GLU A 67 4.60 7.69 3.05
N ALA A 68 5.18 8.63 3.81
CA ALA A 68 4.90 10.05 3.69
C ALA A 68 5.42 10.63 2.36
N GLN A 69 6.68 10.35 2.00
CA GLN A 69 7.31 10.94 0.81
C GLN A 69 6.63 10.48 -0.49
N PRO A 70 6.37 9.17 -0.72
CA PRO A 70 5.64 8.74 -1.91
C PRO A 70 4.21 9.28 -1.91
N SER A 71 3.55 9.34 -0.75
CA SER A 71 2.19 9.89 -0.67
C SER A 71 2.13 11.36 -1.08
N TRP A 72 3.13 12.17 -0.72
CA TRP A 72 3.22 13.56 -1.18
C TRP A 72 3.39 13.63 -2.70
N VAL A 73 4.34 12.87 -3.23
CA VAL A 73 4.63 12.81 -4.66
C VAL A 73 3.38 12.43 -5.46
N MET A 74 2.68 11.38 -5.05
CA MET A 74 1.52 10.84 -5.76
C MET A 74 0.27 11.73 -5.62
N ASN A 75 0.05 12.36 -4.45
CA ASN A 75 -1.13 13.21 -4.24
C ASN A 75 -0.95 14.64 -4.77
N PHE A 76 0.25 15.22 -4.69
CA PHE A 76 0.51 16.58 -5.19
C PHE A 76 0.88 16.62 -6.67
N GLY A 77 1.05 15.47 -7.32
CA GLY A 77 1.32 15.39 -8.77
C GLY A 77 2.63 16.07 -9.18
N ILE A 78 3.62 16.09 -8.26
CA ILE A 78 4.92 16.73 -8.48
C ILE A 78 5.68 16.05 -9.65
N ILE A 79 5.29 14.82 -10.01
CA ILE A 79 5.84 14.04 -11.11
C ILE A 79 4.73 13.65 -12.11
N LYS A 80 3.89 14.60 -12.52
CA LYS A 80 2.95 14.38 -13.63
C LYS A 80 3.74 14.16 -14.94
N GLY A 81 3.94 12.89 -15.34
CA GLY A 81 4.48 12.55 -16.66
C GLY A 81 5.42 11.33 -16.75
N TRP A 82 5.55 10.52 -15.71
CA TRP A 82 6.42 9.33 -15.70
C TRP A 82 5.64 8.02 -15.60
N TRP A 83 4.55 7.90 -16.35
CA TRP A 83 3.83 6.65 -16.65
C TRP A 83 3.19 6.79 -18.04
#